data_AF-A0A940NNR6-F1
#
_entry.id   AF-A0A940NNR6-F1
#
_cell.length_a   1.000
_cell.length_b   1.000
_cell.length_c   1.000
_cell.angle_alpha   90.00
_cell.angle_beta   90.00
_cell.angle_gamma   90.00
#
_symmetry.space_group_name_H-M   'P 1'
#
loop_
_entity.id
_entity.type
_entity.pdbx_description
1 polymer ?
#
loop_
_entity_poly.entity_id
_entity_poly.type
_entity_poly.pdbx_seq_one_letter_code
_entity_poly.pdbx_strand_id
1 'polypeptide(L)' 'GKTHTLEEVGQHFGVTRERIRQIENKAIRKLRHPSRAKKIKDFYC' A
#
# COMPACT_ATOMS: atom_id res chain seq x y z
N GLY A 1 -5.99 7.93 10.96
CA GLY A 1 -6.11 6.56 10.43
C GLY A 1 -5.45 5.61 11.40
N LYS A 2 -6.04 4.46 11.69
CA LYS A 2 -5.41 3.43 12.53
C LYS A 2 -4.38 2.68 11.69
N THR A 3 -3.15 2.57 12.18
CA THR A 3 -2.12 1.72 11.60
C THR A 3 -2.42 0.29 11.99
N HIS A 4 -2.44 -0.60 11.01
CA HIS A 4 -2.61 -2.03 11.21
C HIS A 4 -1.29 -2.75 10.96
N THR A 5 -1.03 -3.81 11.72
CA THR A 5 0.15 -4.65 11.48
C THR A 5 -0.08 -5.55 10.27
N LEU A 6 0.99 -6.04 9.63
CA LEU A 6 0.88 -6.98 8.51
C LEU A 6 0.18 -8.29 8.91
N GLU A 7 0.24 -8.65 10.20
CA GLU A 7 -0.39 -9.85 10.76
C GLU A 7 -1.90 -9.66 10.91
N GLU A 8 -2.35 -8.53 11.45
CA GLU A 8 -3.78 -8.18 11.53
C GLU A 8 -4.42 -8.13 10.14
N VAL A 9 -3.73 -7.52 9.18
CA VAL A 9 -4.21 -7.46 7.79
C VAL A 9 -4.20 -8.87 7.18
N GLY A 10 -3.16 -9.66 7.42
CA GLY A 10 -3.11 -11.06 6.96
C GLY A 10 -4.29 -11.88 7.47
N GLN A 11 -4.61 -11.78 8.76
CA GLN A 11 -5.77 -12.46 9.37
C GLN A 11 -7.09 -11.97 8.79
N HIS A 12 -7.28 -10.66 8.65
CA HIS A 12 -8.52 -10.10 8.11
C HIS A 12 -8.79 -10.51 6.66
N PHE A 13 -7.73 -10.62 5.84
CA PHE A 13 -7.84 -11.02 4.44
C PHE A 13 -7.65 -12.53 4.22
N GLY A 14 -7.42 -13.32 5.27
CA GLY A 14 -7.19 -14.77 5.17
C GLY A 14 -5.93 -15.14 4.36
N VAL A 15 -4.92 -14.26 4.34
CA VAL A 15 -3.69 -14.45 3.55
C VAL A 15 -2.45 -14.44 4.44
N THR A 16 -1.36 -14.98 3.93
CA THR A 16 -0.10 -15.02 4.68
C THR A 16 0.50 -13.62 4.86
N ARG A 17 1.26 -13.44 5.93
CA ARG A 17 2.03 -12.20 6.21
C ARG A 17 2.90 -11.78 5.03
N GLU A 18 3.55 -12.74 4.38
CA GLU A 18 4.40 -12.49 3.21
C GLU A 18 3.60 -12.01 2.00
N ARG A 19 2.36 -12.49 1.83
CA ARG A 19 1.47 -12.00 0.77
C ARG A 19 1.11 -10.52 0.97
N ILE A 20 0.84 -10.09 2.20
CA ILE A 20 0.59 -8.67 2.51
C ILE A 20 1.84 -7.83 2.23
N ARG A 21 3.04 -8.30 2.60
CA ARG A 21 4.32 -7.62 2.30
C ARG A 21 4.54 -7.43 0.80
N GLN A 22 4.23 -8.44 -0.02
CA GLN A 22 4.32 -8.32 -1.48
C GLN A 22 3.35 -7.27 -2.04
N ILE A 23 2.11 -7.24 -1.53
CA ILE A 23 1.10 -6.27 -1.95
C ILE A 23 1.52 -4.85 -1.57
N GLU A 24 2.09 -4.67 -0.37
CA GLU A 24 2.62 -3.38 0.11
C GLU A 24 3.71 -2.86 -0.83
N ASN A 25 4.73 -3.66 -1.13
CA ASN A 25 5.80 -3.28 -2.06
C ASN A 25 5.24 -2.93 -3.46
N LYS A 26 4.27 -3.71 -3.94
CA LYS A 26 3.59 -3.44 -5.21
C LYS A 26 2.78 -2.14 -5.17
N ALA A 27 2.15 -1.82 -4.05
CA ALA A 27 1.39 -0.59 -3.85
C ALA A 27 2.31 0.63 -3.81
N ILE A 28 3.40 0.58 -3.04
CA ILE A 28 4.42 1.64 -2.97
C ILE A 28 4.97 1.93 -4.38
N ARG A 29 5.32 0.88 -5.14
CA ARG A 29 5.79 1.05 -6.53
C ARG A 29 4.75 1.71 -7.41
N LYS A 30 3.47 1.35 -7.27
CA LYS A 30 2.36 1.99 -8.01
C LYS A 30 2.18 3.46 -7.62
N LEU A 31 2.28 3.80 -6.33
CA LEU A 31 2.12 5.17 -5.84
C LEU A 31 3.28 6.08 -6.27
N ARG A 32 4.52 5.56 -6.31
CA ARG A 32 5.72 6.29 -6.77
C ARG A 32 5.80 6.46 -8.30
N HIS A 33 4.96 5.75 -9.07
CA HIS A 33 5.01 5.85 -10.53
C HIS A 33 4.60 7.26 -10.99
N PRO A 34 5.39 7.93 -11.86
CA PRO A 34 5.21 9.35 -12.19
C PRO A 34 3.82 9.69 -12.73
N SER A 35 3.18 8.79 -13.49
CA SER A 35 1.82 8.99 -14.00
C SER A 35 0.75 9.10 -12.91
N ARG A 36 0.98 8.51 -11.73
CA ARG A 36 0.06 8.55 -10.57
C ARG A 36 0.53 9.56 -9.52
N ALA A 37 1.84 9.67 -9.31
CA ALA A 37 2.44 10.65 -8.41
C ALA A 37 2.13 12.09 -8.83
N LYS A 38 2.05 12.39 -10.13
CA LYS A 38 1.69 13.72 -10.63
C LYS A 38 0.30 14.17 -10.15
N LYS A 39 -0.72 13.30 -10.28
CA LYS A 39 -2.09 13.58 -9.81
C LYS A 39 -2.18 13.77 -8.30
N ILE A 40 -1.35 13.08 -7.53
CA ILE A 40 -1.29 13.23 -6.07
C ILE A 40 -0.57 14.53 -5.69
N LYS A 41 0.52 14.88 -6.38
CA LYS A 41 1.27 16.11 -6.14
C LYS A 41 0.45 17.36 -6.48
N ASP A 42 -0.31 17.31 -7.57
CA ASP A 42 -1.20 18.39 -8.00
C ASP A 42 -2.36 18.66 -7.01
N PHE A 43 -2.65 17.73 -6.08
CA PHE A 43 -3.67 17.92 -5.04
C PHE A 43 -3.17 18.73 -3.83
N TYR A 44 -1.85 18.82 -3.64
CA TYR A 44 -1.23 19.52 -2.50
C TYR A 44 -0.60 20.87 -2.90
N CYS A 45 -0.76 21.31 -4.15
CA CYS A 45 -0.26 22.57 -4.68
C CYS A 45 -1.39 23.53 -5.04
#